data_AF-A0AAX0HA25-F1
#
_entry.id   AF-A0AAX0HA25-F1
#
_cell.length_a   1.000
_cell.length_b   1.000
_cell.length_c   1.000
_cell.angle_alpha   90.00
_cell.angle_beta   90.00
_cell.angle_gamma   90.00
#
_symmetry.space_group_name_H-M   'P 1'
#
loop_
_entity.id
_entity.type
_entity.pdbx_description
1 polymer ?
#
loop_
_entity_poly.entity_id
_entity_poly.type
_entity_poly.pdbx_seq_one_letter_code
_entity_poly.pdbx_strand_id
1 'polypeptide(L)'
;MRINTNLANNYQISSENRSNIKLSLRNDKEITTKSVSSTTSDEKEESTIQKLEKQLTKLKEQLMKIEQQISQIQNNDNPYSKDLLQSLNSQKASLMSRIQITLAQMLEATKAASSS
;
A
#
# COMPACT_ATOMS: atom_id res chain seq x y z
N MET A 1 -18.49 34.53 -16.29
CA MET A 1 -17.56 34.11 -15.21
C MET A 1 -16.92 32.81 -15.66
N ARG A 2 -15.61 32.77 -15.92
CA ARG A 2 -14.90 31.55 -16.35
C ARG A 2 -14.19 30.97 -15.12
N ILE A 3 -14.59 29.78 -14.69
CA ILE A 3 -13.94 29.08 -13.58
C ILE A 3 -12.88 28.16 -14.19
N ASN A 4 -11.62 28.54 -14.05
CA ASN A 4 -10.47 27.70 -14.37
C ASN A 4 -10.21 26.79 -13.17
N THR A 5 -10.62 25.52 -13.25
CA THR A 5 -10.30 24.52 -12.23
C THR A 5 -9.03 23.77 -12.65
N ASN A 6 -7.87 24.40 -12.46
CA ASN A 6 -6.59 23.70 -12.56
C ASN A 6 -6.36 22.92 -11.25
N LEU A 7 -6.93 21.72 -11.20
CA LEU A 7 -6.80 20.80 -10.08
C LEU A 7 -5.56 19.90 -10.29
N ALA A 8 -4.40 20.54 -10.42
CA ALA A 8 -3.11 19.87 -10.44
C ALA A 8 -2.40 20.08 -9.10
N ASN A 9 -1.83 18.99 -8.59
CA ASN A 9 -0.84 18.93 -7.50
C ASN A 9 -1.39 18.81 -6.07
N ASN A 10 -1.80 17.60 -5.70
CA ASN A 10 -1.54 17.12 -4.34
C ASN A 10 -1.31 15.61 -4.28
N TYR A 11 -0.12 15.18 -4.72
CA TYR A 11 0.52 13.95 -4.26
C TYR A 11 2.02 14.17 -4.15
N GLN A 12 2.42 15.15 -3.34
CA GLN A 12 3.79 15.24 -2.85
C GLN A 12 3.88 14.28 -1.66
N ILE A 13 4.13 13.00 -1.94
CA ILE A 13 4.47 12.03 -0.90
C ILE A 13 5.86 12.44 -0.40
N SER A 14 5.89 13.17 0.70
CA SER A 14 7.12 13.47 1.45
C SER A 14 7.70 12.13 1.91
N SER A 15 8.73 11.64 1.22
CA SER A 15 9.57 10.54 1.70
C SER A 15 10.49 11.11 2.77
N GLU A 16 9.95 11.35 3.96
CA GLU A 16 10.77 11.62 5.13
C GLU A 16 11.50 10.34 5.49
N ASN A 17 12.76 10.35 5.07
CA ASN A 17 13.87 9.50 5.44
C ASN A 17 13.82 9.22 6.95
N ARG A 18 13.23 8.08 7.33
CA ARG A 18 13.31 7.59 8.70
C ARG A 18 14.72 7.07 8.91
N SER A 19 15.58 7.98 9.37
CA SER A 19 16.89 7.69 9.93
C SER A 19 16.79 6.48 10.86
N ASN A 20 17.32 5.39 10.35
CA ASN A 20 17.79 4.19 11.00
C ASN A 20 18.64 4.53 12.24
N ILE A 21 17.99 4.69 13.38
CA ILE A 21 18.66 4.72 14.70
C ILE A 21 19.15 3.29 14.98
N LYS A 22 20.38 3.01 14.56
CA LYS A 22 21.14 1.84 14.96
C LYS A 22 21.55 2.02 16.42
N LEU A 23 20.75 1.51 17.36
CA LEU A 23 21.11 1.44 18.77
C LEU A 23 22.17 0.33 18.95
N SER A 24 23.44 0.73 18.89
CA SER A 24 24.58 -0.17 19.07
C SER A 24 24.84 -0.38 20.56
N LEU A 25 24.12 -1.32 21.18
CA LEU A 25 24.45 -1.81 22.52
C LEU A 25 25.56 -2.85 22.43
N ARG A 26 26.79 -2.36 22.62
CA ARG A 26 28.03 -3.13 22.65
C ARG A 26 28.16 -3.76 24.05
N ASN A 27 28.02 -5.08 24.14
CA ASN A 27 28.51 -5.85 25.27
C ASN A 27 29.45 -6.93 24.74
N ASP A 28 30.72 -6.77 25.06
CA ASP A 28 31.80 -7.68 24.71
C ASP A 28 31.67 -9.01 25.49
N LYS A 29 31.54 -10.13 24.77
CA LYS A 29 32.02 -11.44 25.22
C LYS A 29 32.10 -12.43 24.04
N GLU A 30 33.30 -12.46 23.47
CA GLU A 30 34.12 -13.66 23.22
C GLU A 30 33.52 -14.90 22.52
N ILE A 31 34.33 -15.39 21.57
CA ILE A 31 34.46 -16.78 21.06
C ILE A 31 33.71 -17.14 19.75
N THR A 32 34.45 -16.95 18.66
CA THR A 32 34.80 -17.96 17.64
C THR A 32 33.68 -18.77 16.98
N THR A 33 33.50 -18.60 15.66
CA THR A 33 33.91 -19.56 14.61
C THR A 33 33.15 -19.36 13.30
N LYS A 34 33.88 -19.61 12.20
CA LYS A 34 33.39 -19.99 10.87
C LYS A 34 32.64 -18.93 10.05
N SER A 35 33.44 -18.31 9.18
CA SER A 35 33.21 -18.32 7.74
C SER A 35 32.22 -19.42 7.30
N VAL A 36 30.99 -19.01 7.02
CA VAL A 36 30.07 -19.76 6.16
C VAL A 36 29.55 -18.76 5.14
N SER A 37 30.09 -18.93 3.94
CA SER A 37 29.42 -18.73 2.67
C SER A 37 28.60 -17.45 2.53
N SER A 38 29.13 -16.53 1.74
CA SER A 38 28.34 -15.68 0.86
C SER A 38 27.38 -16.54 0.05
N THR A 39 26.21 -16.83 0.60
CA THR A 39 25.03 -17.16 -0.20
C THR A 39 24.50 -15.82 -0.65
N THR A 40 24.96 -15.40 -1.83
CA THR A 40 24.15 -14.58 -2.72
C THR A 40 22.84 -15.35 -2.89
N SER A 41 21.90 -15.11 -1.99
CA SER A 41 20.52 -15.47 -2.24
C SER A 41 20.17 -14.69 -3.48
N ASP A 42 20.01 -15.41 -4.58
CA ASP A 42 19.29 -14.97 -5.75
C ASP A 42 17.89 -14.56 -5.29
N GLU A 43 17.77 -13.36 -4.72
CA GLU A 43 16.52 -12.62 -4.67
C GLU A 43 16.20 -12.35 -6.13
N LYS A 44 15.57 -13.33 -6.78
CA LYS A 44 14.88 -13.11 -8.05
C LYS A 44 14.04 -11.87 -7.83
N GLU A 45 14.46 -10.76 -8.44
CA GLU A 45 13.75 -9.50 -8.34
C GLU A 45 12.29 -9.78 -8.64
N GLU A 46 11.44 -9.56 -7.65
CA GLU A 46 10.02 -9.83 -7.78
C GLU A 46 9.50 -9.01 -8.96
N SER A 47 8.85 -9.69 -9.91
CA SER A 47 8.42 -9.04 -11.15
C SER A 47 7.42 -7.91 -10.85
N THR A 48 7.39 -6.89 -11.70
CA THR A 48 6.43 -5.79 -11.56
C THR A 48 4.99 -6.29 -11.44
N ILE A 49 4.64 -7.35 -12.17
CA ILE A 49 3.31 -7.97 -12.12
C ILE A 49 3.06 -8.61 -10.74
N GLN A 50 4.01 -9.37 -10.21
CA GLN A 50 3.89 -9.99 -8.87
C GLN A 50 3.73 -8.95 -7.75
N LYS A 51 4.48 -7.84 -7.83
CA LYS A 51 4.33 -6.71 -6.89
C LYS A 51 2.93 -6.09 -6.96
N LEU A 52 2.41 -5.88 -8.18
CA LEU A 52 1.07 -5.34 -8.39
C LEU A 52 -0.04 -6.31 -7.91
N GLU A 53 0.12 -7.62 -8.10
CA GLU A 53 -0.79 -8.64 -7.59
C GLU A 53 -0.87 -8.60 -6.05
N LYS A 54 0.29 -8.56 -5.38
CA LYS A 54 0.33 -8.41 -3.91
C LYS A 54 -0.34 -7.13 -3.44
N GLN A 55 -0.13 -6.02 -4.15
CA GLN A 55 -0.79 -4.75 -3.85
C GLN A 55 -2.31 -4.85 -4.02
N LEU A 56 -2.78 -5.47 -5.11
CA LEU A 56 -4.19 -5.68 -5.38
C LEU A 56 -4.87 -6.52 -4.29
N THR A 57 -4.23 -7.60 -3.84
CA THR A 57 -4.75 -8.46 -2.75
C THR A 57 -4.92 -7.67 -1.46
N LYS A 58 -3.91 -6.89 -1.06
CA LYS A 58 -3.98 -6.04 0.13
C LYS A 58 -5.11 -5.00 0.03
N LEU A 59 -5.26 -4.36 -1.12
CA LEU A 59 -6.33 -3.38 -1.35
C LEU A 59 -7.72 -4.02 -1.27
N LYS A 60 -7.89 -5.24 -1.81
CA LYS A 60 -9.15 -6.01 -1.73
C LYS A 60 -9.49 -6.40 -0.28
N GLU A 61 -8.50 -6.85 0.50
CA GLU A 61 -8.69 -7.15 1.93
C GLU A 61 -9.08 -5.90 2.73
N GLN A 62 -8.45 -4.76 2.47
CA GLN A 62 -8.80 -3.49 3.10
C GLN A 62 -10.23 -3.06 2.74
N LEU A 63 -10.62 -3.21 1.46
CA LEU A 63 -11.98 -2.91 1.01
C LEU A 63 -13.00 -3.77 1.76
N MET A 64 -12.77 -5.08 1.86
CA MET A 64 -13.64 -6.01 2.57
C MET A 64 -13.84 -5.63 4.04
N LYS A 65 -12.76 -5.23 4.73
CA LYS A 65 -12.82 -4.77 6.13
C LYS A 65 -13.67 -3.51 6.27
N ILE A 66 -13.52 -2.54 5.37
CA ILE A 66 -14.32 -1.31 5.38
C ILE A 66 -15.80 -1.62 5.10
N GLU A 67 -16.10 -2.50 4.16
CA GLU A 67 -17.49 -2.90 3.87
C GLU A 67 -18.16 -3.60 5.05
N GLN A 68 -17.40 -4.43 5.79
CA GLN A 68 -17.88 -5.04 7.02
C GLN A 68 -18.15 -3.99 8.11
N GLN A 69 -17.25 -3.01 8.29
CA GLN A 69 -17.46 -1.91 9.23
C GLN A 69 -18.68 -1.07 8.86
N ILE A 70 -18.84 -0.70 7.58
CA ILE A 70 -20.02 0.02 7.08
C ILE A 70 -21.28 -0.78 7.41
N SER A 71 -21.29 -2.09 7.15
CA SER A 71 -22.46 -2.94 7.38
C SER A 71 -22.87 -3.01 8.87
N GLN A 72 -21.90 -2.92 9.78
CA GLN A 72 -22.15 -2.90 11.24
C GLN A 72 -22.70 -1.55 11.73
N ILE A 73 -22.34 -0.46 11.06
CA ILE A 73 -22.59 0.90 11.56
C ILE A 73 -23.78 1.55 10.84
N GLN A 74 -24.13 1.12 9.63
CA GLN A 74 -25.20 1.72 8.81
C GLN A 74 -26.58 1.74 9.47
N ASN A 75 -26.85 0.79 10.38
CA ASN A 75 -28.12 0.69 11.12
C ASN A 75 -28.01 1.22 12.56
N ASN A 76 -26.93 1.92 12.89
CA ASN A 76 -26.71 2.46 14.22
C ASN A 76 -27.31 3.87 14.34
N ASP A 77 -28.20 4.07 15.30
CA ASP A 77 -28.86 5.36 15.56
C ASP A 77 -27.98 6.39 16.27
N ASN A 78 -26.72 6.04 16.57
CA ASN A 78 -25.77 6.93 17.21
C ASN A 78 -25.37 8.09 16.27
N PRO A 79 -25.45 9.37 16.69
CA PRO A 79 -25.06 10.51 15.86
C PRO A 79 -23.60 10.47 15.40
N TYR A 80 -22.68 9.93 16.20
CA TYR A 80 -21.27 9.73 15.83
C TYR A 80 -21.09 8.66 14.75
N SER A 81 -22.07 7.77 14.58
CA SER A 81 -22.03 6.75 13.53
C SER A 81 -22.24 7.34 12.13
N LYS A 82 -22.88 8.51 12.00
CA LYS A 82 -23.07 9.17 10.70
C LYS A 82 -21.75 9.70 10.12
N ASP A 83 -20.98 10.42 10.93
CA ASP A 83 -19.68 10.95 10.51
C ASP A 83 -18.68 9.82 10.22
N LEU A 84 -18.71 8.77 11.06
CA LEU A 84 -17.90 7.57 10.83
C LEU A 84 -18.31 6.85 9.54
N LEU A 85 -19.61 6.69 9.29
CA LEU A 85 -20.13 6.09 8.05
C LEU A 85 -19.71 6.90 6.81
N GLN A 86 -19.74 8.22 6.88
CA GLN A 86 -19.28 9.09 5.78
C GLN A 86 -17.78 8.92 5.54
N SER A 87 -16.97 8.88 6.61
CA SER A 87 -15.53 8.63 6.51
C SER A 87 -15.23 7.27 5.88
N LEU A 88 -15.91 6.22 6.33
CA LEU A 88 -15.74 4.87 5.78
C LEU A 88 -16.15 4.79 4.31
N ASN A 89 -17.25 5.43 3.91
CA ASN A 89 -17.65 5.50 2.49
C ASN A 89 -16.62 6.25 1.63
N SER A 90 -16.03 7.32 2.16
CA SER A 90 -14.96 8.07 1.47
C SER A 90 -13.70 7.21 1.30
N GLN A 91 -13.34 6.45 2.34
CA GLN A 91 -12.23 5.50 2.29
C GLN A 91 -12.50 4.35 1.30
N LYS A 92 -13.74 3.82 1.26
CA LYS A 92 -14.18 2.82 0.29
C LYS A 92 -13.98 3.32 -1.15
N ALA A 93 -14.47 4.53 -1.46
CA ALA A 93 -14.32 5.12 -2.80
C ALA A 93 -12.83 5.29 -3.19
N SER A 94 -12.00 5.76 -2.25
CA SER A 94 -10.56 5.89 -2.45
C SER A 94 -9.88 4.55 -2.72
N LEU A 95 -10.21 3.49 -1.96
CA LEU A 95 -9.71 2.13 -2.20
C LEU A 95 -10.14 1.59 -3.55
N MET A 96 -11.40 1.79 -3.95
CA MET A 96 -11.89 1.37 -5.27
C MET A 96 -11.15 2.08 -6.41
N SER A 97 -10.83 3.37 -6.25
CA SER A 97 -10.01 4.09 -7.23
C SER A 97 -8.59 3.51 -7.30
N ARG A 98 -7.96 3.22 -6.17
CA ARG A 98 -6.62 2.60 -6.12
C ARG A 98 -6.61 1.22 -6.77
N ILE A 99 -7.62 0.40 -6.50
CA ILE A 99 -7.79 -0.91 -7.14
C ILE A 99 -7.85 -0.77 -8.66
N GLN A 100 -8.66 0.16 -9.18
CA GLN A 100 -8.77 0.40 -10.62
C GLN A 100 -7.43 0.83 -11.23
N ILE A 101 -6.71 1.74 -10.57
CA ILE A 101 -5.38 2.17 -11.02
C ILE A 101 -4.41 0.99 -11.04
N THR A 102 -4.36 0.17 -9.99
CA THR A 102 -3.50 -1.03 -9.94
C THR A 102 -3.87 -2.03 -11.03
N LEU A 103 -5.16 -2.26 -11.30
CA LEU A 103 -5.60 -3.12 -12.41
C LEU A 103 -5.17 -2.57 -13.78
N ALA A 104 -5.27 -1.26 -13.99
CA ALA A 104 -4.80 -0.64 -15.22
C ALA A 104 -3.27 -0.78 -15.39
N GLN A 105 -2.50 -0.60 -14.31
CA GLN A 105 -1.05 -0.83 -14.32
C GLN A 105 -0.69 -2.27 -14.63
N MET A 106 -1.46 -3.24 -14.11
CA MET A 106 -1.26 -4.66 -14.44
C MET A 106 -1.53 -4.93 -15.91
N LEU A 107 -2.62 -4.39 -16.46
CA LEU A 107 -2.94 -4.53 -17.89
C LEU A 107 -1.81 -3.97 -18.76
N GLU A 108 -1.30 -2.78 -18.45
CA GLU A 108 -0.19 -2.18 -19.19
C GLU A 108 1.10 -3.04 -19.08
N ALA A 109 1.42 -3.53 -17.88
CA ALA A 109 2.59 -4.39 -17.68
C ALA A 109 2.50 -5.71 -18.46
N THR A 110 1.31 -6.33 -18.52
CA THR A 110 1.08 -7.55 -19.31
C THR A 110 1.16 -7.31 -20.82
N LYS A 111 0.68 -6.14 -21.29
CA LYS A 111 0.78 -5.73 -22.69
C LYS A 111 2.24 -5.50 -23.10
N ALA A 112 3.01 -4.78 -22.29
CA ALA A 112 4.44 -4.55 -22.55
C ALA A 112 5.22 -5.87 -22.65
N ALA A 113 4.93 -6.81 -21.75
CA ALA A 113 5.57 -8.12 -21.70
C ALA A 113 5.21 -9.04 -22.89
N SER A 114 4.06 -8.84 -23.54
CA SER A 114 3.63 -9.62 -24.71
C SER A 114 4.07 -9.02 -26.05
N SER A 115 4.61 -7.80 -26.04
CA SER A 115 5.13 -7.10 -27.22
C SER A 115 6.66 -7.14 -27.35
N SER A 116 7.36 -7.81 -26.43
CA SER A 116 8.82 -8.02 -26.44
C SER A 116 9.16 -9.43 -26.91
#